data_AF-A0A8K0RFK5-F1
#
_entry.id   AF-A0A8K0RFK5-F1
#
_cell.length_a   1.000
_cell.length_b   1.000
_cell.length_c   1.000
_cell.angle_alpha   90.00
_cell.angle_beta   90.00
_cell.angle_gamma   90.00
#
_symmetry.space_group_name_H-M   'P 1'
#
loop_
_entity.id
_entity.type
_entity.pdbx_description
1 polymer ?
#
loop_
_entity_poly.entity_id
_entity_poly.type
_entity_poly.pdbx_seq_one_letter_code
_entity_poly.pdbx_strand_id
1 'polypeptide(L)'
;MGKVPLVLCRFVRGVSMGDIDPGALPTGVRSAILKKVVDAECVISHAGLRHGDYFPSNIILSGNDPADTDLTSKSVETCLKVKVIDFNIAEVLTHPFYEYREWHLANSVWSKLPSPIVRFNGIMEHFFGWIPLEDANRWL
;
A
#
# COMPACT_ATOMS: atom_id res chain seq x y z
N MET A 1 -16.26 -35.49 -6.54
CA MET A 1 -15.85 -34.20 -7.17
C MET A 1 -16.13 -33.09 -6.17
N GLY A 2 -15.10 -32.40 -5.69
CA GLY A 2 -15.25 -31.29 -4.75
C GLY A 2 -15.69 -30.02 -5.46
N LYS A 3 -16.48 -29.17 -4.79
CA LYS A 3 -16.80 -27.83 -5.27
C LYS A 3 -15.59 -26.92 -5.05
N VAL A 4 -15.13 -26.23 -6.10
CA VAL A 4 -14.08 -25.21 -6.01
C VAL A 4 -14.77 -23.85 -5.92
N PRO A 5 -14.54 -23.06 -4.85
CA PRO A 5 -15.09 -21.71 -4.77
C PRO A 5 -14.40 -20.81 -5.80
N LEU A 6 -15.19 -20.08 -6.58
CA LEU A 6 -14.71 -19.07 -7.52
C LEU A 6 -15.08 -17.69 -6.98
N VAL A 7 -14.09 -16.79 -6.93
CA VAL A 7 -14.30 -15.39 -6.57
C VAL A 7 -14.15 -14.56 -7.83
N LEU A 8 -15.21 -13.87 -8.24
CA LEU A 8 -15.17 -12.92 -9.34
C LEU A 8 -14.83 -11.54 -8.81
N CYS A 9 -13.63 -11.06 -9.13
CA CYS A 9 -13.16 -9.74 -8.77
C CYS A 9 -13.21 -8.78 -9.96
N ARG A 10 -13.43 -7.49 -9.69
CA ARG A 10 -13.30 -6.45 -10.70
C ARG A 10 -11.85 -6.37 -11.18
N PHE A 11 -11.63 -6.37 -12.49
CA PHE A 11 -10.31 -6.13 -13.06
C PHE A 11 -9.79 -4.73 -12.69
N VAL A 12 -8.61 -4.69 -12.08
CA VAL A 12 -7.93 -3.45 -11.71
C VAL A 12 -6.95 -3.07 -12.81
N ARG A 13 -7.30 -2.07 -13.62
CA ARG A 13 -6.36 -1.51 -14.62
C ARG A 13 -5.18 -0.83 -13.93
N GLY A 14 -3.98 -1.08 -14.44
CA GLY A 14 -2.72 -0.48 -14.00
C GLY A 14 -1.54 -1.43 -14.22
N VAL A 15 -0.40 -1.09 -13.62
CA VAL A 15 0.83 -1.91 -13.62
C VAL A 15 1.13 -2.30 -12.17
N SER A 16 1.50 -3.55 -11.93
CA SER A 16 1.95 -3.97 -10.60
C SER A 16 3.28 -3.31 -10.26
N MET A 17 3.47 -2.84 -9.02
CA MET A 17 4.78 -2.37 -8.59
C MET A 17 5.82 -3.49 -8.62
N GLY A 18 5.41 -4.76 -8.52
CA GLY A 18 6.30 -5.91 -8.66
C GLY A 18 6.90 -6.06 -10.07
N ASP A 19 6.26 -5.49 -11.09
CA ASP A 19 6.70 -5.57 -12.49
C ASP A 19 7.52 -4.34 -12.92
N ILE A 20 7.73 -3.37 -12.03
CA ILE A 20 8.46 -2.13 -12.31
C ILE A 20 9.87 -2.23 -11.73
N ASP A 21 10.89 -1.95 -12.54
CA ASP A 21 12.24 -1.72 -12.03
C ASP A 21 12.29 -0.35 -11.33
N PRO A 22 12.41 -0.29 -10.00
CA PRO A 22 12.47 0.99 -9.31
C PRO A 22 13.76 1.76 -9.64
N GLY A 23 14.86 1.08 -10.01
CA GLY A 23 16.11 1.72 -10.41
C GLY A 23 15.99 2.58 -11.68
N ALA A 24 15.01 2.27 -12.54
CA ALA A 24 14.70 3.04 -13.73
C ALA A 24 13.92 4.34 -13.44
N LEU A 25 13.42 4.53 -12.23
CA LEU A 25 12.64 5.71 -11.84
C LEU A 25 13.49 6.75 -11.10
N PRO A 26 13.30 8.05 -11.39
CA PRO A 26 13.92 9.12 -10.60
C PRO A 26 13.58 8.99 -9.11
N THR A 27 14.54 9.33 -8.23
CA THR A 27 14.36 9.25 -6.77
C THR A 27 13.09 9.98 -6.30
N GLY A 28 12.84 11.20 -6.78
CA GLY A 28 11.63 11.95 -6.40
C GLY A 28 10.32 11.27 -6.84
N VAL A 29 10.33 10.48 -7.91
CA VAL A 29 9.16 9.73 -8.39
C VAL A 29 8.93 8.52 -7.49
N ARG A 30 9.98 7.77 -7.17
CA ARG A 30 9.92 6.64 -6.23
C ARG A 30 9.41 7.07 -4.87
N SER A 31 9.96 8.16 -4.32
CA SER A 31 9.50 8.75 -3.07
C SER A 31 8.01 9.09 -3.17
N ALA A 32 7.57 9.85 -4.18
CA ALA A 32 6.16 10.20 -4.34
C ALA A 32 5.22 8.98 -4.43
N ILE A 33 5.65 7.89 -5.09
CA ILE A 33 4.89 6.62 -5.15
C ILE A 33 4.82 5.98 -3.76
N LEU A 34 5.96 5.81 -3.09
CA LEU A 34 6.02 5.23 -1.74
C LEU A 34 5.16 5.99 -0.74
N LYS A 35 5.06 7.32 -0.86
CA LYS A 35 4.21 8.12 0.02
C LYS A 35 2.76 7.70 -0.09
N LYS A 36 2.28 7.53 -1.33
CA LYS A 36 0.92 7.06 -1.60
C LYS A 36 0.69 5.62 -1.16
N VAL A 37 1.71 4.78 -1.22
CA VAL A 37 1.68 3.41 -0.70
C VAL A 37 1.51 3.42 0.82
N VAL A 38 2.35 4.16 1.53
CA VAL A 38 2.25 4.31 2.98
C VAL A 38 0.91 4.92 3.40
N ASP A 39 0.43 5.94 2.69
CA ASP A 39 -0.88 6.54 2.93
C ASP A 39 -2.02 5.51 2.73
N ALA A 40 -1.94 4.67 1.70
CA ALA A 40 -2.92 3.62 1.45
C ALA A 40 -2.92 2.55 2.56
N GLU A 41 -1.76 2.13 3.06
CA GLU A 41 -1.69 1.23 4.22
C GLU A 41 -2.29 1.87 5.47
N CYS A 42 -2.01 3.16 5.72
CA CYS A 42 -2.58 3.87 6.85
C CYS A 42 -4.11 3.89 6.80
N VAL A 43 -4.69 4.07 5.62
CA VAL A 43 -6.15 4.00 5.40
C VAL A 43 -6.68 2.59 5.67
N ILE A 44 -6.02 1.54 5.16
CA ILE A 44 -6.41 0.13 5.42
C ILE A 44 -6.37 -0.18 6.92
N SER A 45 -5.26 0.18 7.58
CA SER A 45 -5.07 -0.02 9.01
C SER A 45 -6.11 0.74 9.83
N HIS A 46 -6.39 2.00 9.47
CA HIS A 46 -7.40 2.82 10.13
C HIS A 46 -8.81 2.27 9.95
N ALA A 47 -9.10 1.62 8.81
CA ALA A 47 -10.35 0.89 8.59
C ALA A 47 -10.46 -0.41 9.43
N GLY A 48 -9.46 -0.72 10.26
CA GLY A 48 -9.44 -1.91 11.11
C GLY A 48 -9.05 -3.17 10.35
N LEU A 49 -8.25 -3.05 9.29
CA LEU A 49 -7.74 -4.17 8.51
C LEU A 49 -6.22 -4.23 8.60
N ARG A 50 -5.67 -5.44 8.76
CA ARG A 50 -4.25 -5.72 8.53
C ARG A 50 -4.14 -6.55 7.26
N HIS A 51 -3.43 -6.06 6.25
CA HIS A 51 -3.37 -6.74 4.95
C HIS A 51 -2.76 -8.15 5.03
N GLY A 52 -1.74 -8.35 5.87
CA GLY A 52 -1.03 -9.61 6.01
C GLY A 52 0.01 -9.87 4.90
N ASP A 53 -0.27 -9.42 3.67
CA ASP A 53 0.63 -9.56 2.52
C ASP A 53 0.91 -8.23 1.79
N TYR A 54 1.44 -7.22 2.50
CA TYR A 54 1.62 -5.87 1.96
C TYR A 54 2.94 -5.72 1.15
N PHE A 55 2.95 -6.21 -0.09
CA PHE A 55 4.14 -6.27 -0.96
C PHE A 55 3.94 -5.49 -2.26
N PRO A 56 5.03 -5.09 -2.97
CA PRO A 56 4.94 -4.44 -4.28
C PRO A 56 4.10 -5.22 -5.30
N SER A 57 4.14 -6.56 -5.30
CA SER A 57 3.34 -7.39 -6.20
C SER A 57 1.82 -7.21 -6.02
N ASN A 58 1.41 -6.84 -4.80
CA ASN A 58 0.02 -6.63 -4.40
C ASN A 58 -0.41 -5.16 -4.46
N ILE A 59 0.39 -4.33 -5.14
CA ILE A 59 0.09 -2.91 -5.34
C ILE A 59 0.05 -2.58 -6.82
N ILE A 60 -1.09 -2.08 -7.28
CA ILE A 60 -1.30 -1.62 -8.65
C ILE A 60 -1.20 -0.09 -8.71
N LEU A 61 -0.32 0.41 -9.58
CA LEU A 61 -0.24 1.82 -9.95
C LEU A 61 -1.14 2.08 -11.16
N SER A 62 -2.02 3.07 -11.07
CA SER A 62 -2.98 3.41 -12.13
C SER A 62 -3.18 4.91 -12.26
N GLY A 63 -3.67 5.43 -13.39
CA GLY A 63 -4.03 6.84 -13.52
C GLY A 63 -3.10 7.71 -14.35
N ASN A 64 -2.01 7.14 -14.89
CA ASN A 64 -1.32 7.72 -16.04
C ASN A 64 -1.82 7.05 -17.31
N ASP A 65 -2.12 7.85 -18.33
CA ASP A 65 -2.34 7.34 -19.67
C ASP A 65 -1.00 6.73 -20.14
N PRO A 66 -0.96 5.52 -20.72
CA PRO A 66 0.28 4.96 -21.29
C PRO A 66 0.97 5.87 -22.32
N ALA A 67 0.31 6.92 -22.81
CA ALA A 67 0.89 7.95 -23.66
C ALA A 67 1.71 9.02 -22.91
N ASP A 68 1.62 9.09 -21.57
CA ASP A 68 2.30 10.09 -20.76
C ASP A 68 3.71 9.59 -20.39
N THR A 69 4.68 9.90 -21.27
CA THR A 69 6.06 9.40 -21.17
C THR A 69 6.87 10.04 -20.05
N ASP A 70 6.40 11.12 -19.43
CA ASP A 70 7.12 11.86 -18.39
C ASP A 70 6.47 11.70 -17.01
N LEU A 71 6.74 10.55 -16.38
CA LEU A 71 6.45 10.34 -14.96
C LEU A 71 7.30 11.30 -14.10
N THR A 72 6.69 12.40 -13.68
CA THR A 72 7.26 13.37 -12.73
C THR A 72 6.65 13.21 -11.34
N SER A 73 7.33 13.63 -10.27
CA SER A 73 6.77 13.62 -8.91
C SER A 73 5.41 14.33 -8.82
N LYS A 74 5.26 15.44 -9.55
CA LYS A 74 3.99 16.17 -9.62
C LYS A 74 2.89 15.35 -10.30
N SER A 75 3.19 14.67 -11.41
CA SER A 75 2.23 13.78 -12.08
C SER A 75 1.83 12.61 -11.18
N VAL A 76 2.76 12.07 -10.39
CA VAL A 76 2.47 11.03 -9.40
C VAL A 76 1.49 11.57 -8.38
N GLU A 77 1.71 12.75 -7.83
CA GLU A 77 0.84 13.36 -6.82
C GLU A 77 -0.59 13.60 -7.34
N THR A 78 -0.74 14.11 -8.56
CA THR A 78 -2.05 14.53 -9.08
C THR A 78 -2.83 13.42 -9.78
N CYS A 79 -2.15 12.53 -10.50
CA CYS A 79 -2.80 11.60 -11.44
C CYS A 79 -2.71 10.15 -10.99
N LEU A 80 -1.56 9.76 -10.43
CA LEU A 80 -1.32 8.37 -10.05
C LEU A 80 -2.16 7.96 -8.82
N LYS A 81 -2.75 6.78 -8.89
CA LYS A 81 -3.57 6.15 -7.87
C LYS A 81 -2.93 4.82 -7.50
N VAL A 82 -2.72 4.62 -6.21
CA VAL A 82 -2.31 3.36 -5.61
C VAL A 82 -3.56 2.53 -5.31
N LYS A 83 -3.55 1.27 -5.70
CA LYS A 83 -4.60 0.30 -5.38
C LYS A 83 -3.96 -0.95 -4.80
N VAL A 84 -4.37 -1.30 -3.60
CA VAL A 84 -3.91 -2.50 -2.91
C VAL A 84 -4.85 -3.65 -3.26
N ILE A 85 -4.31 -4.82 -3.58
CA ILE A 85 -5.04 -6.03 -3.99
C ILE A 85 -4.61 -7.23 -3.14
N ASP A 86 -5.30 -8.36 -3.32
CA ASP A 86 -5.02 -9.64 -2.65
C ASP A 86 -5.13 -9.63 -1.12
N PHE A 87 -6.36 -9.44 -0.64
CA PHE A 87 -6.70 -9.49 0.80
C PHE A 87 -6.99 -10.92 1.29
N ASN A 88 -6.48 -11.95 0.63
CA ASN A 88 -6.79 -13.36 0.94
C ASN A 88 -6.38 -13.78 2.36
N ILE A 89 -5.31 -13.19 2.90
CA ILE A 89 -4.81 -13.41 4.26
C ILE A 89 -4.98 -12.17 5.17
N ALA A 90 -5.83 -11.23 4.76
CA ALA A 90 -6.07 -10.04 5.55
C ALA A 90 -6.86 -10.36 6.82
N GLU A 91 -6.51 -9.68 7.91
CA GLU A 91 -7.16 -9.81 9.20
C GLU A 91 -8.06 -8.60 9.48
N VAL A 92 -9.30 -8.88 9.89
CA VAL A 92 -10.25 -7.87 10.33
C VAL A 92 -10.09 -7.66 11.83
N LEU A 93 -9.41 -6.58 12.19
CA LEU A 93 -9.02 -6.27 13.56
C LEU A 93 -10.21 -5.79 14.43
N THR A 94 -11.31 -5.38 13.81
CA THR A 94 -12.56 -4.99 14.48
C THR A 94 -13.56 -6.15 14.62
N HIS A 95 -13.23 -7.33 14.07
CA HIS A 95 -14.10 -8.49 14.09
C HIS A 95 -14.39 -8.96 15.52
N PRO A 96 -15.63 -9.37 15.87
CA PRO A 96 -16.00 -9.76 17.24
C PRO A 96 -15.11 -10.85 17.86
N PHE A 97 -14.50 -11.68 17.04
CA PHE A 97 -13.64 -12.79 17.47
C PHE A 97 -12.14 -12.47 17.42
N TYR A 98 -11.74 -11.24 17.07
CA TYR A 98 -10.34 -10.83 17.12
C TYR A 98 -9.92 -10.54 18.57
N GLU A 99 -8.84 -11.19 19.02
CA GLU A 99 -8.38 -11.18 20.41
C GLU A 99 -8.13 -9.76 20.96
N TYR A 100 -7.73 -8.82 20.10
CA TYR A 100 -7.42 -7.44 20.49
C TYR A 100 -8.44 -6.41 19.97
N ARG A 101 -9.68 -6.82 19.70
CA ARG A 101 -10.75 -5.95 19.16
C ARG A 101 -10.94 -4.66 19.96
N GLU A 102 -10.93 -4.73 21.29
CA GLU A 102 -11.17 -3.57 22.16
C GLU A 102 -10.11 -2.47 21.96
N TRP A 103 -8.86 -2.86 21.70
CA TRP A 103 -7.78 -1.92 21.45
C TRP A 103 -7.99 -1.19 20.12
N HIS A 104 -8.49 -1.88 19.10
CA HIS A 104 -8.80 -1.25 17.80
C HIS A 104 -10.00 -0.32 17.88
N LEU A 105 -11.04 -0.68 18.62
CA LEU A 105 -12.20 0.19 18.83
C LEU A 105 -11.82 1.47 19.57
N ALA A 106 -10.99 1.37 20.62
CA ALA A 106 -10.49 2.54 21.34
C ALA A 106 -9.66 3.47 20.44
N ASN A 107 -8.90 2.90 19.49
CA ASN A 107 -8.08 3.67 18.55
C ASN A 107 -8.88 4.24 17.35
N SER A 108 -10.04 3.70 17.01
CA SER A 108 -10.91 4.24 15.95
C SER A 108 -11.54 5.60 16.28
N VAL A 109 -11.51 6.02 17.55
CA VAL A 109 -12.02 7.32 18.00
C VAL A 109 -11.08 8.47 17.59
N TRP A 110 -9.85 8.15 17.19
CA TRP A 110 -8.86 9.15 16.81
C TRP A 110 -9.07 9.59 15.36
N SER A 111 -9.24 10.90 15.15
CA SER A 111 -9.47 11.50 13.83
C SER A 111 -8.20 11.60 12.96
N LYS A 112 -7.03 11.25 13.50
CA LYS A 112 -5.75 11.31 12.80
C LYS A 112 -5.32 9.92 12.35
N LEU A 113 -4.74 9.83 11.16
CA LEU A 113 -4.11 8.60 10.71
C LEU A 113 -2.94 8.24 11.65
N PRO A 114 -2.88 6.99 12.14
CA PRO A 114 -1.77 6.54 12.97
C PRO A 114 -0.44 6.65 12.22
N SER A 115 0.61 7.06 12.94
CA SER A 115 1.94 7.22 12.37
C SER A 115 2.43 5.92 11.72
N PRO A 116 2.93 5.96 10.47
CA PRO A 116 3.45 4.79 9.77
C PRO A 116 4.71 4.22 10.44
N ILE A 117 5.46 5.04 11.19
CA ILE A 117 6.75 4.70 11.80
C ILE A 117 6.66 3.43 12.65
N VAL A 118 5.63 3.34 13.49
CA VAL A 118 5.45 2.22 14.44
C VAL A 118 5.20 0.90 13.69
N ARG A 119 4.65 0.96 12.47
CA ARG A 119 4.32 -0.22 11.65
C ARG A 119 5.40 -0.57 10.64
N PHE A 120 6.19 0.39 10.19
CA PHE A 120 7.14 0.19 9.09
C PHE A 120 8.61 0.18 9.51
N ASN A 121 8.92 0.49 10.78
CA ASN A 121 10.28 0.40 11.30
C ASN A 121 10.83 -1.04 11.16
N GLY A 122 11.67 -1.26 10.16
CA GLY A 122 12.27 -2.56 9.84
C GLY A 122 11.39 -3.55 9.07
N ILE A 123 10.17 -3.16 8.65
CA ILE A 123 9.19 -4.09 8.03
C ILE A 123 9.02 -3.87 6.51
N MET A 124 9.50 -2.76 5.95
CA MET A 124 9.45 -2.51 4.50
C MET A 124 10.64 -3.10 3.72
N GLU A 125 11.16 -4.25 4.14
CA GLU A 125 12.30 -4.91 3.45
C GLU A 125 11.99 -5.23 1.99
N HIS A 126 10.74 -5.58 1.69
CA HIS A 126 10.28 -5.87 0.33
C HIS A 126 10.20 -4.63 -0.57
N PHE A 127 10.37 -3.43 -0.01
CA PHE A 127 10.42 -2.16 -0.74
C PHE A 127 11.85 -1.63 -0.91
N PHE A 128 12.89 -2.42 -0.64
CA PHE A 128 14.29 -1.96 -0.64
C PHE A 128 14.70 -1.17 -1.91
N GLY A 129 14.28 -1.60 -3.11
CA GLY A 129 14.57 -0.88 -4.35
C GLY A 129 13.80 0.44 -4.52
N TRP A 130 12.67 0.57 -3.84
CA TRP A 130 11.80 1.74 -3.86
C TRP A 130 12.24 2.81 -2.87
N ILE A 131 12.85 2.41 -1.74
CA ILE A 131 13.27 3.32 -0.67
C ILE A 131 14.58 4.00 -1.10
N PRO A 132 14.61 5.32 -1.27
CA PRO A 132 15.88 6.02 -1.45
C PRO A 132 16.66 5.96 -0.14
N LEU A 133 17.94 5.54 -0.21
CA LEU A 133 18.83 5.45 0.96
C LEU A 133 18.90 6.75 1.77
N GLU A 134 18.75 7.90 1.11
CA GLU A 134 18.80 9.23 1.75
C GLU A 134 17.48 9.61 2.46
N ASP A 135 16.36 9.02 2.04
CA ASP A 135 15.02 9.38 2.51
C ASP A 135 14.46 8.39 3.54
N ALA A 136 15.00 7.17 3.64
CA ALA A 136 14.53 6.15 4.59
C ALA A 136 14.40 6.69 6.04
N ASN A 137 15.34 7.54 6.46
CA ASN A 137 15.38 8.12 7.81
C ASN A 137 14.51 9.38 8.00
N ARG A 138 13.97 9.96 6.91
CA ARG A 138 13.11 11.16 6.99
C ARG A 138 11.62 10.82 7.05
N TRP A 139 11.29 9.57 6.72
CA TRP A 139 9.93 9.04 6.60
C TRP A 139 9.58 8.14 7.79
N LEU A 140 10.62 7.72 8.51
CA LEU A 140 10.62 7.07 9.82
C LEU A 140 10.80 8.11 10.94
#